data_AF-A0A0F8WK84-F1
#
_entry.id   AF-A0A0F8WK84-F1
#
_cell.length_a   1.000
_cell.length_b   1.000
_cell.length_c   1.000
_cell.angle_alpha   90.00
_cell.angle_beta   90.00
_cell.angle_gamma   90.00
#
_symmetry.space_group_name_H-M   'P 1'
#
loop_
_entity.id
_entity.type
_entity.pdbx_description
1 polymer ?
#
loop_
_entity_poly.entity_id
_entity_poly.type
_entity_poly.pdbx_seq_one_letter_code
_entity_poly.pdbx_strand_id
1 'polypeptide(L)'
;VGTYTGVLLSQSVGNAFWHSAFVPVLFLNSGILTGIAATAMLSGRHQSEEVSAKLAKIIGWLLVVELGLILVELFALLNGEARSVEVANALLGGKFGLLFLGVEIVLGALIPLVILFRRKVNSAALATASILVLIGVFAMRYVIVIGGQTIN
;
A
#
# COMPACT_ATOMS: atom_id res chain seq x y z
N VAL A 1 -15.50 -5.71 -1.70
CA VAL A 1 -15.31 -4.78 -0.56
C VAL A 1 -14.26 -3.71 -0.89
N GLY A 2 -13.02 -4.07 -1.25
CA GLY A 2 -11.96 -3.08 -1.58
C GLY A 2 -12.35 -2.06 -2.67
N THR A 3 -12.81 -2.53 -3.83
CA THR A 3 -13.27 -1.63 -4.92
C THR A 3 -14.45 -0.75 -4.51
N TYR A 4 -15.42 -1.30 -3.80
CA TYR A 4 -16.60 -0.56 -3.34
C TYR A 4 -16.22 0.61 -2.42
N THR A 5 -15.34 0.39 -1.45
CA THR A 5 -14.83 1.46 -0.57
C THR A 5 -14.07 2.51 -1.38
N GLY A 6 -13.20 2.09 -2.31
CA GLY A 6 -12.48 3.02 -3.17
C GLY A 6 -13.41 3.86 -4.05
N VAL A 7 -14.46 3.26 -4.61
CA VAL A 7 -15.47 3.94 -5.43
C VAL A 7 -16.32 4.92 -4.61
N LEU A 8 -16.65 4.61 -3.36
CA LEU A 8 -17.36 5.53 -2.48
C LEU A 8 -16.51 6.75 -2.11
N LEU A 9 -15.23 6.52 -1.79
CA LEU A 9 -14.29 7.61 -1.51
C LEU A 9 -14.12 8.49 -2.76
N SER A 10 -13.95 7.90 -3.94
CA SER A 10 -13.76 8.66 -5.19
C SER A 10 -14.95 9.51 -5.60
N GLN A 11 -16.15 9.24 -5.07
CA GLN A 11 -17.35 10.04 -5.33
C GLN A 11 -17.53 11.22 -4.37
N SER A 12 -16.64 11.40 -3.38
CA SER A 12 -16.68 12.56 -2.49
C SER A 12 -16.09 13.79 -3.21
N VAL A 13 -16.97 14.46 -3.97
CA VAL A 13 -16.64 15.68 -4.73
C VAL A 13 -16.14 16.76 -3.76
N GLY A 14 -14.93 17.27 -4.02
CA GLY A 14 -14.29 18.32 -3.22
C GLY A 14 -13.02 17.86 -2.50
N ASN A 15 -12.81 16.55 -2.26
CA ASN A 15 -11.64 16.09 -1.52
C ASN A 15 -10.54 15.50 -2.43
N ALA A 16 -9.45 16.25 -2.61
CA ALA A 16 -8.34 15.87 -3.47
C ALA A 16 -7.62 14.56 -3.05
N PHE A 17 -7.75 14.13 -1.79
CA PHE A 17 -7.22 12.84 -1.31
C PHE A 17 -7.99 11.62 -1.83
N TRP A 18 -9.25 11.82 -2.20
CA TRP A 18 -10.16 10.72 -2.54
C TRP A 18 -10.56 10.75 -4.01
N HIS A 19 -10.58 11.94 -4.63
CA HIS A 19 -11.07 12.15 -5.98
C HIS A 19 -10.02 11.87 -7.07
N SER A 20 -9.63 10.59 -7.20
CA SER A 20 -8.80 10.09 -8.30
C SER A 20 -9.37 8.78 -8.87
N ALA A 21 -9.21 8.60 -10.18
CA ALA A 21 -9.60 7.39 -10.90
C ALA A 21 -8.79 6.15 -10.46
N PHE A 22 -7.60 6.33 -9.86
CA PHE A 22 -6.73 5.23 -9.46
C PHE A 22 -6.97 4.73 -8.03
N VAL A 23 -7.63 5.53 -7.18
CA VAL A 23 -7.96 5.15 -5.80
C VAL A 23 -8.77 3.83 -5.74
N PRO A 24 -9.81 3.59 -6.57
CA PRO A 24 -10.49 2.29 -6.61
C PRO A 24 -9.58 1.10 -6.91
N VAL A 25 -8.61 1.29 -7.81
CA VAL A 25 -7.67 0.23 -8.24
C VAL A 25 -6.63 -0.03 -7.14
N LEU A 26 -6.11 1.03 -6.51
CA LEU A 26 -5.26 0.95 -5.33
C LEU A 26 -5.93 0.14 -4.23
N PHE A 27 -7.18 0.45 -3.88
CA PHE A 27 -7.91 -0.29 -2.85
C PHE A 27 -8.16 -1.75 -3.21
N LEU A 28 -8.36 -2.07 -4.50
CA LEU A 28 -8.48 -3.46 -4.95
C LEU A 28 -7.17 -4.23 -4.77
N ASN A 29 -6.06 -3.70 -5.30
CA ASN A 29 -4.76 -4.34 -5.24
C ASN A 29 -4.30 -4.51 -3.78
N SER A 30 -4.41 -3.45 -2.99
CA SER A 30 -4.18 -3.44 -1.55
C SER A 30 -5.04 -4.48 -0.80
N GLY A 31 -6.30 -4.66 -1.20
CA GLY A 31 -7.19 -5.67 -0.63
C GLY A 31 -6.72 -7.10 -0.88
N ILE A 32 -6.30 -7.40 -2.12
CA ILE A 32 -5.73 -8.71 -2.48
C ILE A 32 -4.41 -8.95 -1.74
N LEU A 33 -3.51 -7.96 -1.78
CA LEU A 33 -2.21 -7.99 -1.12
C LEU A 33 -2.35 -8.32 0.37
N THR A 34 -3.26 -7.62 1.07
CA THR A 34 -3.47 -7.83 2.51
C THR A 34 -4.10 -9.18 2.83
N GLY A 35 -5.01 -9.69 2.01
CA GLY A 35 -5.57 -11.04 2.19
C GLY A 35 -4.50 -12.13 2.09
N ILE A 36 -3.63 -12.04 1.07
CA ILE A 36 -2.54 -13.00 0.88
C ILE A 36 -1.48 -12.85 1.98
N ALA A 37 -1.10 -11.62 2.33
CA ALA A 37 -0.13 -11.35 3.40
C ALA A 37 -0.63 -11.88 4.76
N ALA A 38 -1.90 -11.64 5.10
CA ALA A 38 -2.50 -12.15 6.34
C ALA A 38 -2.51 -13.68 6.36
N THR A 39 -2.86 -14.33 5.26
CA THR A 39 -2.83 -15.80 5.16
C THR A 39 -1.40 -16.32 5.33
N ALA A 40 -0.43 -15.73 4.61
CA ALA A 40 0.97 -16.11 4.70
C ALA A 40 1.56 -15.91 6.10
N MET A 41 1.14 -14.86 6.81
CA MET A 41 1.50 -14.61 8.21
C MET A 41 0.93 -15.69 9.13
N LEU A 42 -0.35 -16.01 9.02
CA LEU A 42 -1.05 -16.97 9.90
C LEU A 42 -0.62 -18.41 9.67
N SER A 43 -0.29 -18.78 8.44
CA SER A 43 0.18 -20.13 8.11
C SER A 43 1.56 -20.44 8.73
N GLY A 44 2.31 -19.42 9.18
CA GLY A 44 3.50 -19.59 10.02
C GLY A 44 4.56 -20.54 9.43
N ARG A 45 5.12 -21.42 10.27
CA ARG A 45 6.13 -22.43 9.87
C ARG A 45 5.54 -23.72 9.28
N HIS A 46 4.22 -23.80 9.10
CA HIS A 46 3.55 -25.03 8.65
C HIS A 46 3.58 -25.20 7.12
N GLN A 47 4.26 -24.32 6.39
CA GLN A 47 4.29 -24.31 4.93
C GLN A 47 5.63 -24.84 4.41
N SER A 48 5.62 -25.57 3.30
CA SER A 48 6.85 -25.97 2.63
C SER A 48 7.62 -24.75 2.11
N GLU A 49 8.93 -24.90 1.93
CA GLU A 49 9.77 -23.84 1.33
C GLU A 49 9.31 -23.50 -0.10
N GLU A 50 8.81 -24.48 -0.85
CA GLU A 50 8.31 -24.26 -2.21
C GLU A 50 7.06 -23.35 -2.21
N VAL A 51 6.11 -23.61 -1.30
CA VAL A 51 4.92 -22.76 -1.13
C VAL A 51 5.33 -21.37 -0.66
N SER A 52 6.27 -21.30 0.28
CA SER A 52 6.78 -20.02 0.80
C SER A 52 7.41 -19.16 -0.31
N ALA A 53 8.20 -19.77 -1.19
CA ALA A 53 8.82 -19.08 -2.33
C ALA A 53 7.79 -18.63 -3.37
N LYS A 54 6.73 -19.43 -3.62
CA LYS A 54 5.64 -19.05 -4.53
C LYS A 54 4.86 -17.85 -3.99
N LEU A 55 4.45 -17.90 -2.73
CA LEU A 55 3.75 -16.78 -2.06
C LEU A 55 4.62 -15.53 -2.03
N ALA A 56 5.92 -15.68 -1.76
CA ALA A 56 6.84 -14.55 -1.74
C ALA A 56 6.89 -13.80 -3.07
N LYS A 57 6.92 -14.53 -4.20
CA LYS A 57 6.86 -13.93 -5.54
C LYS A 57 5.55 -13.21 -5.80
N ILE A 58 4.42 -13.82 -5.41
CA ILE A 58 3.09 -13.22 -5.60
C ILE A 58 2.98 -11.91 -4.82
N ILE A 59 3.30 -11.93 -3.52
CA ILE A 59 3.28 -10.73 -2.67
C ILE A 59 4.26 -9.67 -3.21
N GLY A 60 5.46 -10.09 -3.61
CA GLY A 60 6.47 -9.19 -4.19
C GLY A 60 5.97 -8.47 -5.44
N TRP A 61 5.35 -9.19 -6.39
CA TRP A 61 4.79 -8.57 -7.59
C TRP A 61 3.59 -7.66 -7.30
N LEU A 62 2.71 -8.04 -6.36
CA LEU A 62 1.61 -7.17 -5.94
C LEU A 62 2.09 -5.88 -5.29
N LEU A 63 3.20 -5.91 -4.54
CA LEU A 63 3.85 -4.72 -4.00
C LEU A 63 4.46 -3.84 -5.10
N VAL A 64 5.08 -4.44 -6.12
CA VAL A 64 5.58 -3.66 -7.28
C VAL A 64 4.43 -2.95 -7.98
N VAL A 65 3.30 -3.63 -8.17
CA VAL A 65 2.08 -3.02 -8.72
C VAL A 65 1.55 -1.92 -7.81
N GLU A 66 1.49 -2.14 -6.49
CA GLU A 66 1.04 -1.14 -5.51
C GLU A 66 1.90 0.12 -5.58
N LEU A 67 3.23 -0.02 -5.56
CA LEU A 67 4.17 1.10 -5.70
C LEU A 67 3.98 1.82 -7.03
N GLY A 68 3.77 1.09 -8.13
CA GLY A 68 3.48 1.69 -9.43
C GLY A 68 2.20 2.53 -9.41
N LEU A 69 1.13 2.02 -8.80
CA LEU A 69 -0.13 2.75 -8.65
C LEU A 69 0.03 3.97 -7.74
N ILE A 70 0.76 3.86 -6.62
CA ILE A 70 1.05 4.98 -5.72
C ILE A 70 1.86 6.06 -6.44
N LEU A 71 2.83 5.68 -7.27
CA LEU A 71 3.62 6.63 -8.06
C LEU A 71 2.75 7.35 -9.07
N VAL A 72 1.91 6.63 -9.81
CA VAL A 72 0.96 7.25 -10.76
C VAL A 72 0.02 8.22 -10.05
N GLU A 73 -0.49 7.84 -8.87
CA GLU A 73 -1.34 8.72 -8.05
C GLU A 73 -0.58 9.98 -7.60
N LEU A 74 0.66 9.83 -7.12
CA LEU A 74 1.48 10.96 -6.71
C LEU A 74 1.77 11.91 -7.88
N PHE A 75 2.05 11.36 -9.07
CA PHE A 75 2.20 12.17 -10.29
C PHE A 75 0.91 12.91 -10.66
N ALA A 76 -0.25 12.25 -10.54
CA ALA A 76 -1.54 12.89 -10.79
C ALA A 76 -1.81 14.03 -9.80
N LEU A 77 -1.48 13.84 -8.52
CA LEU A 77 -1.63 14.87 -7.49
C LEU A 77 -0.72 16.08 -7.73
N LEU A 78 0.55 15.84 -8.08
CA LEU A 78 1.53 16.91 -8.36
C LEU A 78 1.23 17.72 -9.62
N ASN A 79 0.50 17.14 -10.59
CA ASN A 79 0.08 17.81 -11.82
C ASN A 79 -1.39 18.26 -11.78
N GLY A 80 -2.06 18.10 -10.64
CA GLY A 80 -3.43 18.51 -10.45
C GLY A 80 -3.57 19.99 -10.11
N GLU A 81 -4.76 20.36 -9.65
CA GLU A 81 -5.04 21.72 -9.15
C GLU A 81 -4.31 22.00 -7.83
N ALA A 82 -4.31 23.26 -7.39
CA ALA A 82 -3.60 23.71 -6.19
C ALA A 82 -3.87 22.82 -4.94
N ARG A 83 -5.11 22.36 -4.79
CA ARG A 83 -5.51 21.46 -3.69
C ARG A 83 -4.89 20.06 -3.79
N SER A 84 -4.75 19.52 -5.00
CA SER A 84 -4.07 18.23 -5.23
C SER A 84 -2.58 18.32 -4.92
N VAL A 85 -1.96 19.44 -5.27
CA VAL A 85 -0.55 19.71 -4.94
C VAL A 85 -0.34 19.85 -3.43
N GLU A 86 -1.29 20.47 -2.71
CA GLU A 86 -1.26 20.54 -1.25
C GLU A 86 -1.29 19.14 -0.61
N VAL A 87 -2.13 18.24 -1.13
CA VAL A 87 -2.17 16.83 -0.70
C VAL A 87 -0.82 16.13 -0.96
N ALA A 88 -0.24 16.29 -2.16
CA ALA A 88 1.07 15.72 -2.46
C ALA A 88 2.16 16.22 -1.51
N ASN A 89 2.17 17.52 -1.19
CA ASN A 89 3.12 18.09 -0.24
C ASN A 89 2.92 17.55 1.18
N ALA A 90 1.66 17.36 1.60
CA ALA A 90 1.35 16.75 2.88
C ALA A 90 1.89 15.30 3.01
N LEU A 91 1.93 14.57 1.89
CA LEU A 91 2.48 13.22 1.78
C LEU A 91 4.01 13.18 1.65
N LEU A 92 4.64 14.13 0.95
CA LEU A 92 6.07 14.10 0.65
C LEU A 92 6.95 14.75 1.74
N GLY A 93 6.42 15.68 2.51
CA GLY A 93 7.19 16.37 3.55
C GLY A 93 6.37 17.00 4.66
N GLY A 94 5.03 16.99 4.54
CA GLY A 94 4.14 17.57 5.54
C GLY A 94 3.70 16.58 6.61
N LYS A 95 2.52 16.83 7.17
CA LYS A 95 1.95 16.14 8.35
C LYS A 95 1.92 14.61 8.23
N PHE A 96 1.78 14.07 7.02
CA PHE A 96 1.69 12.63 6.78
C PHE A 96 2.98 12.03 6.21
N GLY A 97 4.05 12.83 6.05
CA GLY A 97 5.29 12.42 5.40
C GLY A 97 5.95 11.20 6.03
N LEU A 98 6.01 11.13 7.36
CA LEU A 98 6.60 9.98 8.05
C LEU A 98 5.78 8.70 7.85
N LEU A 99 4.45 8.81 7.90
CA LEU A 99 3.57 7.65 7.70
C LEU A 99 3.58 7.17 6.25
N PHE A 100 3.60 8.10 5.29
CA PHE A 100 3.64 7.77 3.88
C PHE A 100 5.02 7.28 3.44
N LEU A 101 6.06 8.12 3.51
CA LEU A 101 7.40 7.74 3.03
C LEU A 101 8.08 6.72 3.95
N GLY A 102 8.00 6.92 5.27
CA GLY A 102 8.68 6.06 6.23
C GLY A 102 7.98 4.71 6.41
N VAL A 103 6.68 4.74 6.73
CA VAL A 103 5.95 3.52 7.09
C VAL A 103 5.40 2.79 5.86
N GLU A 104 4.69 3.46 4.96
CA GLU A 104 4.12 2.80 3.78
C GLU A 104 5.21 2.46 2.74
N ILE A 105 5.96 3.44 2.25
CA ILE A 105 6.92 3.22 1.17
C ILE A 105 8.13 2.41 1.67
N VAL A 106 8.84 2.87 2.69
CA VAL A 106 10.09 2.23 3.10
C VAL A 106 9.82 0.93 3.87
N LEU A 107 9.09 0.99 4.98
CA LEU A 107 8.85 -0.17 5.84
C LEU A 107 7.85 -1.16 5.24
N GLY A 108 6.78 -0.66 4.63
CA GLY A 108 5.66 -1.46 4.11
C GLY A 108 5.87 -2.06 2.73
N ALA A 109 6.75 -1.46 1.91
CA ALA A 109 6.98 -1.93 0.54
C ALA A 109 8.44 -2.24 0.24
N LEU A 110 9.36 -1.28 0.39
CA LEU A 110 10.76 -1.48 -0.04
C LEU A 110 11.48 -2.57 0.77
N ILE A 111 11.38 -2.56 2.09
CA ILE A 111 12.00 -3.59 2.94
C ILE A 111 11.42 -4.99 2.62
N PRO A 112 10.10 -5.19 2.56
CA PRO A 112 9.50 -6.46 2.12
C PRO A 112 9.97 -6.90 0.74
N LEU A 113 10.07 -6.01 -0.25
CA LEU A 113 10.56 -6.36 -1.59
C LEU A 113 11.98 -6.94 -1.55
N VAL A 114 12.86 -6.35 -0.76
CA VAL A 114 14.24 -6.85 -0.56
C VAL A 114 14.26 -8.22 0.11
N ILE A 115 13.27 -8.54 0.97
CA ILE A 115 13.14 -9.86 1.59
C ILE A 115 12.58 -10.88 0.58
N LEU A 116 11.51 -10.51 -0.13
CA LEU A 116 10.71 -11.39 -0.97
C LEU A 116 11.36 -11.76 -2.30
N PHE A 117 12.23 -10.91 -2.86
CA PHE A 117 12.96 -11.19 -4.09
C PHE A 117 14.29 -11.95 -3.90
N ARG A 118 14.59 -12.38 -2.68
CA ARG A 118 15.75 -13.26 -2.43
C ARG A 118 15.54 -14.61 -3.12
N ARG A 119 16.64 -15.25 -3.56
CA ARG A 119 16.61 -16.56 -4.23
C ARG A 119 15.92 -17.65 -3.39
N LYS A 120 16.04 -17.57 -2.06
CA LYS A 120 15.39 -18.48 -1.11
C LYS A 120 14.67 -17.66 -0.06
N VAL A 121 13.37 -17.92 0.11
CA VAL A 121 12.52 -17.31 1.14
C VAL A 121 11.91 -18.43 1.95
N ASN A 122 12.32 -18.54 3.21
CA ASN A 122 11.72 -19.48 4.15
C ASN A 122 10.44 -18.88 4.77
N SER A 123 9.67 -19.69 5.49
CA SER A 123 8.38 -19.24 6.03
C SER A 123 8.51 -18.14 7.07
N ALA A 124 9.64 -18.05 7.78
CA ALA A 124 9.90 -16.97 8.74
C ALA A 124 10.15 -15.63 8.04
N ALA A 125 10.94 -15.63 6.95
CA ALA A 125 11.17 -14.46 6.12
C ALA A 125 9.88 -13.99 5.44
N LEU A 126 9.08 -14.94 4.94
CA LEU A 126 7.76 -14.66 4.38
C LEU A 126 6.83 -14.02 5.41
N ALA A 127 6.70 -14.61 6.61
CA ALA A 127 5.86 -14.07 7.68
C ALA A 127 6.31 -12.66 8.11
N THR A 128 7.63 -12.44 8.21
CA THR A 128 8.19 -11.13 8.55
C THR A 128 7.83 -10.09 7.49
N ALA A 129 8.05 -10.41 6.21
CA ALA A 129 7.68 -9.52 5.11
C ALA A 129 6.17 -9.24 5.11
N SER A 130 5.32 -10.27 5.30
CA SER A 130 3.87 -10.10 5.38
C SER A 130 3.43 -9.17 6.51
N ILE A 131 4.04 -9.25 7.69
CA ILE A 131 3.73 -8.35 8.82
C ILE A 131 4.05 -6.90 8.45
N LEU A 132 5.23 -6.66 7.86
CA LEU A 132 5.64 -5.34 7.43
C LEU A 132 4.68 -4.75 6.37
N VAL A 133 4.27 -5.57 5.39
CA VAL A 133 3.27 -5.20 4.39
C VAL A 133 1.95 -4.80 5.05
N LEU A 134 1.47 -5.57 6.02
CA LEU A 134 0.22 -5.25 6.73
C LEU A 134 0.33 -3.92 7.51
N ILE A 135 1.49 -3.64 8.11
CA ILE A 135 1.75 -2.37 8.81
C ILE A 135 1.73 -1.19 7.83
N GLY A 136 2.42 -1.32 6.69
CA GLY A 136 2.42 -0.30 5.64
C GLY A 136 1.00 0.00 5.16
N VAL A 137 0.30 -1.03 4.69
CA VAL A 137 -1.03 -0.87 4.12
C VAL A 137 -2.01 -0.26 5.14
N PHE A 138 -1.87 -0.60 6.43
CA PHE A 138 -2.64 0.05 7.49
C PHE A 138 -2.31 1.55 7.59
N ALA A 139 -1.03 1.92 7.59
CA ALA A 139 -0.61 3.32 7.60
C ALA A 139 -1.17 4.09 6.40
N MET A 140 -1.14 3.51 5.20
CA MET A 140 -1.74 4.12 4.01
C MET A 140 -3.24 4.33 4.17
N ARG A 141 -3.98 3.33 4.66
CA ARG A 141 -5.43 3.48 4.94
C ARG A 141 -5.71 4.57 5.95
N TYR A 142 -4.89 4.69 6.99
CA TYR A 142 -4.99 5.78 7.96
C TYR A 142 -4.75 7.15 7.29
N VAL A 143 -3.69 7.27 6.48
CA VAL A 143 -3.34 8.52 5.79
C VAL A 143 -4.44 8.94 4.82
N ILE A 144 -5.02 8.03 4.02
CA ILE A 144 -6.12 8.36 3.12
C ILE A 144 -7.32 8.90 3.91
N VAL A 145 -7.74 8.20 4.97
CA VAL A 145 -8.95 8.56 5.70
C VAL A 145 -8.77 9.84 6.51
N ILE A 146 -7.71 9.92 7.31
CA ILE A 146 -7.46 11.09 8.17
C ILE A 146 -6.94 12.27 7.35
N GLY A 147 -6.12 12.03 6.33
CA GLY A 147 -5.65 13.07 5.41
C GLY A 147 -6.80 13.76 4.70
N GLY A 148 -7.75 12.99 4.14
CA GLY A 148 -8.96 13.56 3.55
C GLY A 148 -9.79 14.37 4.55
N GLN A 149 -9.94 13.92 5.79
CA GLN A 149 -10.68 14.71 6.81
C GLN A 149 -9.98 16.01 7.21
N THR A 150 -8.64 16.04 7.20
CA THR A 150 -7.88 17.18 7.71
C THR A 150 -7.63 18.25 6.65
N ILE A 151 -7.44 17.84 5.39
CA ILE A 151 -7.17 18.73 4.26
C ILE A 151 -8.48 18.88 3.48
N ASN A 152 -9.41 19.66 4.06
CA ASN A 152 -10.76 19.81 3.55
C ASN A 152 -11.09 21.23 3.07
#